data_AF-A0A5B6V2A1-F1
#
_entry.id   AF-A0A5B6V2A1-F1
#
_cell.length_a   1.000
_cell.length_b   1.000
_cell.length_c   1.000
_cell.angle_alpha   90.00
_cell.angle_beta   90.00
_cell.angle_gamma   90.00
#
_symmetry.space_group_name_H-M   'P 1'
#
loop_
_entity.id
_entity.type
_entity.pdbx_description
1 polymer ?
#
loop_
_entity_poly.entity_id
_entity_poly.type
_entity_poly.pdbx_seq_one_letter_code
_entity_poly.pdbx_strand_id
1 'polypeptide(L)' 'MQFKIFKSNVEFIESFNAAGNRGYKLSINEFADQTNEFKAYRNGYVRPQRLKSRKQTSFRYENVTSLPASIDRS' A
#
# COMPACT_ATOMS: atom_id res chain seq x y z
N MET A 1 19.83 17.01 9.29
CA MET A 1 19.39 16.49 7.97
C MET A 1 17.95 16.00 8.02
N GLN A 2 17.56 15.18 9.00
CA GLN A 2 16.19 14.66 9.18
C GLN A 2 15.09 15.72 9.19
N PHE A 3 15.30 16.84 9.90
CA PHE A 3 14.31 17.93 9.97
C PHE A 3 13.97 18.55 8.60
N LYS A 4 14.94 18.61 7.67
CA LYS A 4 14.69 19.12 6.30
C LYS A 4 13.84 18.13 5.51
N ILE A 5 14.04 16.83 5.70
CA ILE A 5 13.23 15.77 5.09
C ILE A 5 11.80 15.85 5.63
N PHE A 6 11.65 15.98 6.94
CA PHE A 6 10.35 16.16 7.58
C PHE A 6 9.59 17.36 7.00
N LYS A 7 10.24 18.53 6.92
CA LYS A 7 9.62 19.73 6.33
C LYS A 7 9.17 19.51 4.88
N SER A 8 10.03 18.92 4.05
CA SER A 8 9.69 18.59 2.65
C SER A 8 8.50 17.63 2.55
N ASN A 9 8.42 16.63 3.42
CA ASN A 9 7.33 15.66 3.42
C ASN A 9 6.01 16.30 3.88
N VAL A 10 6.05 17.24 4.83
CA VAL A 10 4.87 18.01 5.25
C VAL A 10 4.35 18.89 4.12
N GLU A 11 5.21 19.64 3.44
CA GLU A 11 4.83 20.46 2.28
C GLU A 11 4.22 19.61 1.15
N PHE A 12 4.74 18.40 0.95
CA PHE A 12 4.16 17.43 0.01
C PHE A 12 2.77 16.95 0.45
N ILE A 13 2.57 16.64 1.73
CA ILE A 13 1.27 16.22 2.28
C ILE A 13 0.22 17.33 2.10
N GLU A 14 0.58 18.57 2.41
CA GLU A 14 -0.31 19.73 2.28
C GLU A 14 -0.72 19.98 0.84
N SER A 15 0.25 20.03 -0.09
CA SER A 15 -0.03 20.22 -1.52
C SER A 15 -0.85 19.08 -2.12
N PHE A 16 -0.56 17.83 -1.73
CA PHE A 16 -1.32 16.66 -2.16
C PHE A 16 -2.78 16.71 -1.69
N ASN A 17 -3.00 17.07 -0.42
CA ASN A 17 -4.35 17.13 0.15
C ASN A 17 -5.14 18.35 -0.40
N ALA A 18 -4.46 19.46 -0.69
CA ALA A 18 -5.08 20.66 -1.27
C ALA A 18 -5.58 20.43 -2.70
N ALA A 19 -4.94 19.55 -3.47
CA ALA A 19 -5.36 19.21 -4.83
C ALA A 19 -6.77 18.59 -4.88
N GLY A 20 -7.25 17.97 -3.79
CA GLY A 20 -8.63 17.51 -3.63
C GLY A 20 -9.11 16.44 -4.62
N ASN A 21 -8.21 15.92 -5.46
CA ASN A 21 -8.54 15.06 -6.60
C ASN A 21 -8.39 13.56 -6.30
N ARG A 22 -8.17 13.19 -5.04
CA ARG A 22 -7.91 11.81 -4.61
C ARG A 22 -8.97 11.38 -3.59
N GLY A 23 -9.41 10.12 -3.68
CA GLY A 23 -10.32 9.50 -2.69
C GLY A 23 -9.67 9.18 -1.34
N TYR A 24 -8.47 9.69 -1.06
CA TYR A 24 -7.71 9.46 0.18
C TYR A 24 -6.84 10.67 0.51
N LYS A 25 -6.46 10.79 1.79
CA LYS A 25 -5.60 11.87 2.31
C LYS A 25 -4.30 11.31 2.86
N LEU A 26 -3.24 12.10 2.72
CA LEU A 26 -1.97 11.83 3.40
C LEU A 26 -1.97 12.51 4.77
N SER A 27 -1.24 11.92 5.72
CA SER A 27 -1.06 12.45 7.07
C SER A 27 0.36 12.20 7.56
N ILE A 28 0.77 12.96 8.58
CA ILE A 28 2.05 12.77 9.25
C ILE A 28 2.01 11.43 10.01
N ASN A 29 3.04 10.61 9.82
CA ASN A 29 3.20 9.31 10.47
C ASN A 29 4.64 9.09 10.94
N GLU A 30 4.95 7.91 11.49
CA GLU A 30 6.27 7.52 11.99
C GLU A 30 7.40 7.59 10.93
N PHE A 31 7.05 7.68 9.65
CA PHE A 31 8.01 7.73 8.53
C PHE A 31 8.13 9.12 7.92
N ALA A 32 7.49 10.14 8.50
CA ALA A 32 7.47 11.49 7.95
C ALA A 32 8.86 12.14 7.89
N ASP A 33 9.82 11.65 8.67
CA ASP A 33 11.19 12.13 8.68
C ASP A 33 12.12 11.25 7.81
N GLN A 34 11.61 10.16 7.23
CA GLN A 34 12.36 9.24 6.36
C GLN A 34 12.23 9.64 4.88
N THR A 35 13.26 9.31 4.10
CA THR A 35 13.20 9.38 2.64
C THR A 35 12.67 8.05 2.08
N ASN A 36 12.79 7.87 0.76
CA ASN A 36 12.38 6.65 0.05
C ASN A 36 13.06 5.35 0.55
N GLU A 37 14.06 5.46 1.45
CA GLU A 37 14.68 4.37 2.22
C GLU A 37 13.64 3.44 2.88
N PHE A 38 12.51 3.98 3.34
CA PHE A 38 11.40 3.20 3.89
C PHE A 38 10.98 2.03 2.97
N LYS A 39 11.02 2.24 1.65
CA LYS A 39 10.66 1.19 0.68
C LYS A 39 11.61 0.00 0.73
N ALA A 40 12.91 0.23 0.93
CA ALA A 40 13.88 -0.86 1.00
C ALA A 40 13.64 -1.76 2.23
N TYR A 41 13.25 -1.16 3.36
CA TYR A 41 12.99 -1.90 4.59
C TYR A 41 11.59 -2.53 4.66
N ARG A 42 10.57 -1.88 4.08
CA ARG A 42 9.16 -2.29 4.25
C ARG A 42 8.55 -2.97 3.04
N ASN A 43 9.10 -2.77 1.84
CA ASN A 43 8.62 -3.42 0.62
C ASN A 43 9.51 -4.63 0.30
N GLY A 44 9.47 -5.66 1.16
CA GLY A 44 10.29 -6.88 1.00
C GLY A 44 9.76 -7.90 0.00
N TYR A 45 8.61 -7.65 -0.64
CA TYR A 45 8.04 -8.59 -1.60
C TYR A 45 8.86 -8.65 -2.89
N VAL A 46 9.40 -9.83 -3.18
CA VAL A 46 10.08 -10.12 -4.46
C VAL A 46 9.21 -11.09 -5.24
N ARG A 47 8.84 -10.71 -6.47
CA ARG A 47 8.07 -11.58 -7.37
C ARG A 47 8.94 -12.79 -7.75
N PRO A 48 8.57 -14.03 -7.41
CA PRO A 48 9.34 -15.21 -7.81
C PRO A 48 9.26 -15.39 -9.33
N GLN A 49 10.41 -15.51 -9.99
CA GLN A 49 10.50 -15.67 -11.46
C GLN A 49 10.02 -17.03 -11.98
N ARG A 50 9.94 -18.06 -11.11
CA ARG A 50 9.56 -19.42 -11.51
C ARG A 50 8.59 -20.02 -10.52
N LEU A 51 7.29 -19.88 -10.78
CA LEU A 51 6.30 -20.75 -10.17
C LEU A 51 6.47 -22.12 -10.84
N LYS A 52 6.99 -23.13 -10.12
CA LYS A 52 6.87 -24.52 -10.56
C LYS A 52 5.39 -24.76 -10.84
N SER A 53 5.06 -25.38 -11.97
CA SER A 53 3.68 -25.71 -12.35
C SER A 53 3.08 -26.62 -11.27
N ARG A 54 2.44 -26.02 -10.27
CA ARG A 54 1.60 -26.76 -9.34
C ARG A 54 0.43 -27.29 -10.15
N LYS A 55 0.08 -28.58 -9.99
CA LYS A 55 -1.16 -29.13 -10.56
C LYS A 55 -2.28 -28.14 -10.28
N GLN A 56 -2.89 -27.63 -11.34
CA GLN A 56 -3.94 -26.63 -11.23
C GLN A 56 -5.19 -27.33 -10.69
N THR A 57 -5.44 -27.16 -9.39
CA THR A 57 -6.72 -27.53 -8.79
C THR A 57 -7.68 -26.36 -9.00
N SER A 58 -8.97 -26.64 -9.23
CA SER A 58 -9.99 -25.59 -9.29
C SER A 58 -10.07 -24.84 -7.98
N PHE A 59 -10.45 -23.57 -8.06
CA PHE A 59 -10.68 -22.75 -6.88
C PHE A 59 -12.00 -23.17 -6.24
N ARG A 60 -11.97 -23.49 -4.94
CA ARG A 60 -13.13 -24.04 -4.21
C ARG A 60 -14.41 -23.22 -4.32
N TYR A 61 -14.29 -21.91 -4.50
CA TYR A 61 -15.42 -20.97 -4.52
C TYR A 61 -15.67 -20.34 -5.89
N GLU A 62 -15.22 -20.98 -6.97
CA GLU A 62 -15.34 -20.47 -8.34
C GLU A 62 -16.79 -20.22 -8.77
N ASN A 63 -17.74 -21.04 -8.31
CA ASN A 63 -19.15 -20.99 -8.73
C ASN A 63 -20.10 -20.46 -7.65
N VAL A 64 -19.62 -19.68 -6.69
CA VAL A 64 -20.48 -19.09 -5.65
C VAL A 64 -21.15 -17.82 -6.18
N THR A 65 -22.48 -17.81 -6.24
CA THR A 65 -23.29 -16.69 -6.73
C THR A 65 -23.86 -15.80 -5.63
N SER A 66 -24.05 -16.33 -4.41
CA SER A 66 -24.55 -15.57 -3.27
C SER A 66 -23.37 -15.08 -2.42
N LEU A 67 -23.13 -13.78 -2.42
CA LEU A 67 -22.06 -13.12 -1.67
C LEU A 67 -22.63 -12.02 -0.79
N PRO A 68 -22.06 -11.80 0.42
CA PRO A 68 -22.43 -10.68 1.27
C PRO A 68 -22.01 -9.34 0.63
N ALA A 69 -22.72 -8.26 0.98
CA ALA A 69 -22.41 -6.92 0.49
C ALA A 69 -21.09 -6.34 1.02
N SER A 70 -20.64 -6.82 2.19
CA SER A 70 -19.34 -6.47 2.78
C SER A 70 -18.83 -7.65 3.61
N ILE A 71 -17.52 -7.81 3.66
CA ILE A 71 -16.83 -8.77 4.51
C ILE A 71 -15.78 -7.99 5.29
N ASP A 72 -15.87 -8.06 6.61
CA ASP A 72 -14.79 -7.66 7.49
C ASP A 72 -14.10 -8.90 8.05
N ARG A 73 -12.77 -8.93 8.03
CA ARG A 73 -11.94 -10.02 8.57
C ARG A 73 -10.85 -9.50 9.51
N SER A 74 -10.92 -8.21 9.87
CA SER A 74 -9.95 -7.56 10.76
C SER A 74 -9.97 -8.16 12.16
#